data_AF-A0A951Z5X5-F1
#
_entry.id   AF-A0A951Z5X5-F1
#
_cell.length_a   1.000
_cell.length_b   1.000
_cell.length_c   1.000
_cell.angle_alpha   90.00
_cell.angle_beta   90.00
_cell.angle_gamma   90.00
#
_symmetry.space_group_name_H-M   'P 1'
#
loop_
_entity.id
_entity.type
_entity.pdbx_description
1 polymer ?
#
loop_
_entity_poly.entity_id
_entity_poly.type
_entity_poly.pdbx_seq_one_letter_code
_entity_poly.pdbx_strand_id
1 'polypeptide(L)'
;MARLDGELWKWNLAKVVVVDVTDDYRLMQPPLPCECYPILCETLLPRHNLAKSLLDRGLVNGYLYDWHESPPFEGGEWYVGVVSEDLAGDLAEPS
;
A
#
# COMPACT_ATOMS: atom_id res chain seq x y z
N MET A 1 -8.87 -20.99 12.81
CA MET A 1 -8.04 -20.55 11.66
C MET A 1 -6.62 -20.37 12.16
N ALA A 2 -5.64 -21.02 11.52
CA ALA A 2 -4.25 -20.86 11.92
C ALA A 2 -3.77 -19.45 11.52
N ARG A 3 -3.43 -18.64 12.52
CA ARG A 3 -2.87 -17.31 12.32
C ARG A 3 -1.42 -17.52 11.89
N LEU A 4 -1.09 -17.18 10.65
CA LEU A 4 0.29 -17.13 10.16
C LEU A 4 0.98 -15.92 10.80
N ASP A 5 1.17 -15.97 12.11
CA ASP A 5 1.92 -14.99 12.88
C ASP A 5 3.34 -15.53 13.06
N GLY A 6 4.26 -15.05 12.21
CA GLY A 6 5.67 -15.40 12.26
C GLY A 6 6.16 -16.20 11.05
N GLU A 7 7.31 -15.77 10.52
CA GLU A 7 8.08 -16.45 9.49
C GLU A 7 7.42 -16.57 8.10
N LEU A 8 6.58 -15.60 7.71
CA LEU A 8 6.02 -15.50 6.34
C LEU A 8 7.11 -15.61 5.25
N TRP A 9 8.31 -15.13 5.56
CA TRP A 9 9.49 -15.22 4.70
C TRP A 9 9.89 -16.68 4.38
N LYS A 10 9.68 -17.64 5.29
CA LYS A 10 9.94 -19.07 5.03
C LYS A 10 9.01 -19.66 3.96
N TRP A 11 7.87 -19.01 3.74
CA TRP A 11 6.85 -19.41 2.77
C TRP A 11 6.87 -18.52 1.52
N ASN A 12 7.89 -17.67 1.35
CA ASN A 12 7.99 -16.71 0.26
C ASN A 12 6.79 -15.74 0.20
N LEU A 13 6.21 -15.42 1.35
CA LEU A 13 5.12 -14.46 1.51
C LEU A 13 5.62 -13.20 2.19
N ALA A 14 5.04 -12.07 1.82
CA ALA A 14 5.22 -10.78 2.44
C ALA A 14 3.87 -10.27 2.93
N LYS A 15 3.86 -9.67 4.12
CA LYS A 15 2.71 -8.92 4.61
C LYS A 15 2.74 -7.54 3.97
N VAL A 16 1.64 -7.16 3.33
CA VAL A 16 1.43 -5.87 2.68
C VAL A 16 0.30 -5.16 3.40
N VAL A 17 0.59 -3.96 3.89
CA VAL A 17 -0.35 -3.06 4.53
C VAL A 17 -0.64 -1.94 3.54
N VAL A 18 -1.89 -1.86 3.08
CA VAL A 18 -2.33 -0.85 2.13
C VAL A 18 -2.91 0.33 2.90
N VAL A 19 -2.36 1.51 2.68
CA VAL A 19 -2.70 2.75 3.39
C VAL A 19 -3.23 3.81 2.45
N ASP A 20 -4.21 4.59 2.93
CA ASP A 20 -4.82 5.69 2.18
C ASP A 20 -3.99 6.98 2.36
N VAL A 21 -3.42 7.48 1.26
CA VAL A 21 -2.62 8.73 1.24
C VAL A 21 -3.34 9.87 0.53
N THR A 22 -4.65 9.73 0.28
CA THR A 22 -5.46 10.71 -0.45
C THR A 22 -5.38 12.13 0.14
N ASP A 23 -5.29 12.23 1.47
CA ASP A 23 -5.28 13.52 2.15
C ASP A 23 -3.99 14.31 1.95
N ASP A 24 -2.86 13.67 1.63
CA ASP A 24 -1.61 14.37 1.31
C ASP A 24 -1.81 15.28 0.09
N TYR A 25 -2.55 14.77 -0.90
CA TYR A 25 -2.90 15.49 -2.12
C TYR A 25 -4.00 16.53 -1.89
N ARG A 26 -5.03 16.20 -1.10
CA ARG A 26 -6.11 17.16 -0.78
C ARG A 26 -5.62 18.36 0.01
N LEU A 27 -4.72 18.13 0.96
CA LEU A 27 -4.24 19.16 1.88
C LEU A 27 -2.90 19.78 1.44
N MET A 28 -2.31 19.31 0.34
CA MET A 28 -0.96 19.65 -0.12
C MET A 28 0.09 19.56 1.02
N GLN A 29 -0.02 18.51 1.84
CA GLN A 29 0.85 18.31 2.99
C GLN A 29 2.05 17.42 2.61
N PRO A 30 3.19 17.58 3.31
CA PRO A 30 4.27 16.63 3.18
C PRO A 30 3.84 15.25 3.69
N PRO A 31 4.37 14.16 3.09
CA PRO A 31 4.03 12.81 3.51
C PRO A 31 4.40 12.58 4.99
N LEU A 32 3.50 11.90 5.69
CA LEU A 32 3.64 11.48 7.07
C LEU A 32 4.32 10.11 7.17
N PRO A 33 4.77 9.68 8.37
CA PRO A 33 5.17 8.29 8.58
C PRO A 33 4.03 7.31 8.24
N CYS A 34 4.38 6.15 7.70
CA CYS A 34 3.44 5.12 7.23
C CYS A 34 2.35 4.75 8.25
N GLU A 35 2.71 4.72 9.54
CA GLU A 35 1.82 4.37 10.67
C GLU A 35 0.74 5.44 10.96
N CYS A 36 0.86 6.64 10.39
CA CYS A 36 -0.09 7.73 10.57
C CYS A 36 -1.26 7.69 9.58
N TYR A 37 -1.15 6.89 8.51
CA TYR A 37 -2.19 6.79 7.50
C TYR A 37 -3.28 5.77 7.87
N PRO A 38 -4.53 5.99 7.44
CA PRO A 38 -5.59 5.00 7.57
C PRO A 38 -5.23 3.70 6.81
N ILE A 39 -5.33 2.55 7.48
CA ILE A 39 -5.15 1.24 6.86
C ILE A 39 -6.46 0.85 6.16
N LEU A 40 -6.40 0.61 4.85
CA LEU A 40 -7.53 0.13 4.06
C LEU A 40 -7.67 -1.39 4.15
N CYS A 41 -6.54 -2.10 4.00
CA CYS A 41 -6.51 -3.55 4.14
C CYS A 41 -5.10 -4.08 4.42
N GLU A 42 -5.04 -5.30 4.92
CA GLU A 42 -3.82 -6.08 5.04
C GLU A 42 -3.95 -7.33 4.17
N THR A 43 -2.90 -7.65 3.40
CA THR A 43 -2.90 -8.82 2.52
C THR A 43 -1.54 -9.51 2.51
N LEU A 44 -1.55 -10.79 2.14
CA LEU A 44 -0.34 -11.59 1.98
C LEU A 44 -0.08 -11.77 0.48
N LEU A 45 1.05 -11.26 0.01
CA LEU A 45 1.45 -11.41 -1.39
C LEU A 45 2.75 -12.20 -1.51
N PRO A 46 2.96 -12.93 -2.61
CA PRO A 46 4.24 -13.57 -2.87
C PRO A 46 5.36 -12.53 -2.90
N ARG A 47 6.42 -12.77 -2.13
CA ARG A 47 7.55 -11.85 -2.03
C ARG A 47 8.34 -11.78 -3.33
N HIS A 48 8.39 -12.88 -4.08
CA HIS A 48 9.03 -12.88 -5.39
C HIS A 48 8.32 -11.89 -6.32
N ASN A 49 9.07 -10.93 -6.85
CA ASN A 49 8.56 -9.92 -7.78
C ASN A 49 7.42 -9.04 -7.21
N LEU A 50 7.41 -8.85 -5.88
CA LEU A 50 6.36 -8.10 -5.18
C LEU A 50 6.24 -6.67 -5.69
N ALA A 51 7.35 -5.92 -5.78
CA ALA A 51 7.34 -4.54 -6.26
C ALA A 51 6.66 -4.37 -7.63
N LYS A 52 6.90 -5.31 -8.57
CA LYS A 52 6.20 -5.32 -9.86
C LYS A 52 4.72 -5.65 -9.71
N SER A 53 4.40 -6.63 -8.87
CA SER A 53 3.02 -7.06 -8.63
C SER A 53 2.17 -5.97 -7.97
N LEU A 54 2.77 -5.09 -7.18
CA LEU A 54 2.10 -3.96 -6.54
C LEU A 54 1.69 -2.88 -7.57
N LEU A 55 2.50 -2.68 -8.61
CA LEU A 55 2.20 -1.73 -9.69
C LEU A 55 1.07 -2.21 -10.60
N ASP A 56 1.04 -3.52 -10.91
CA ASP A 56 0.10 -4.10 -11.87
C ASP A 56 -1.26 -4.49 -11.24
N ARG A 57 -1.35 -4.56 -9.91
CA ARG A 57 -2.59 -4.97 -9.21
C ARG A 57 -3.35 -3.75 -8.68
N GLY A 58 -4.64 -3.68 -9.01
CA GLY A 58 -5.60 -2.93 -8.19
C GLY A 58 -5.74 -3.62 -6.83
N LEU A 59 -5.00 -3.14 -5.83
CA LEU A 59 -4.98 -3.71 -4.48
C LEU A 59 -6.28 -3.46 -3.72
N VAL A 60 -6.89 -2.30 -3.96
CA VAL A 60 -8.18 -1.88 -3.40
C VAL A 60 -8.98 -1.24 -4.55
N ASN A 61 -10.24 -1.63 -4.71
CA ASN A 61 -11.11 -1.06 -5.75
C ASN A 61 -11.38 0.42 -5.47
N GLY A 62 -11.31 1.27 -6.50
CA GLY A 62 -11.51 2.72 -6.37
C GLY A 62 -10.27 3.47 -5.88
N TYR A 63 -9.10 2.84 -5.91
CA TYR A 63 -7.84 3.40 -5.46
C TYR A 63 -6.71 3.10 -6.45
N LEU A 64 -5.88 4.09 -6.73
CA LEU A 64 -4.70 4.01 -7.57
C LEU A 64 -3.44 3.82 -6.73
N TYR A 65 -2.50 3.04 -7.24
CA TYR A 65 -1.16 2.94 -6.68
C TYR A 65 -0.44 4.29 -6.74
N ASP A 66 0.23 4.67 -5.65
CA ASP A 66 1.07 5.87 -5.58
C ASP A 66 2.53 5.53 -5.24
N TRP A 67 2.78 4.94 -4.06
CA TRP A 67 4.11 4.51 -3.63
C TRP A 67 4.09 3.21 -2.83
N HIS A 68 5.26 2.64 -2.61
CA HIS A 68 5.45 1.57 -1.63
C HIS A 68 6.77 1.74 -0.89
N GLU A 69 6.80 1.26 0.36
CA GLU A 69 7.98 1.22 1.20
C GLU A 69 8.30 -0.23 1.57
N SER A 70 9.54 -0.63 1.31
CA SER A 70 10.05 -1.95 1.71
C SER A 70 10.42 -1.94 3.19
N PRO A 71 10.21 -3.05 3.91
CA PRO A 71 10.55 -3.15 5.32
C PRO A 71 12.06 -3.01 5.55
N PRO A 72 12.47 -2.43 6.69
CA PRO A 72 13.88 -2.24 7.04
C PRO A 72 14.60 -3.55 7.41
N PHE A 73 13.86 -4.63 7.68
CA PHE A 73 14.41 -5.94 8.01
C PHE A 73 13.65 -7.06 7.30
N GLU A 74 14.30 -8.22 7.19
CA GLU A 74 13.70 -9.38 6.56
C GLU A 74 12.49 -9.91 7.33
N GLY A 75 11.34 -9.99 6.66
CA GLY A 75 10.08 -10.42 7.28
C GLY A 75 9.26 -9.30 7.89
N GLY A 76 9.71 -8.04 7.78
CA GLY A 76 8.89 -6.87 8.11
C GLY A 76 7.76 -6.65 7.11
N GLU A 77 6.92 -5.66 7.42
CA GLU A 77 5.73 -5.31 6.65
C GLU A 77 6.08 -4.36 5.50
N TRP A 78 5.46 -4.58 4.35
CA TRP A 78 5.50 -3.64 3.24
C TRP A 78 4.34 -2.67 3.39
N TYR A 79 4.63 -1.38 3.26
CA TYR A 79 3.58 -0.36 3.19
C TYR A 79 3.35 0.02 1.74
N VAL A 80 2.09 0.16 1.36
CA VAL A 80 1.70 0.58 0.01
C VAL A 80 0.70 1.71 0.13
N GLY A 81 1.14 2.90 -0.30
CA GLY A 81 0.30 4.09 -0.39
C GLY A 81 -0.58 4.01 -1.64
N VAL A 82 -1.88 4.22 -1.44
CA VAL A 82 -2.85 4.34 -2.51
C VAL A 82 -3.67 5.62 -2.37
N VAL A 83 -4.07 6.18 -3.50
CA VAL A 83 -4.87 7.42 -3.59
C VAL A 83 -6.23 7.11 -4.19
N SER A 84 -7.28 7.73 -3.66
CA SER A 84 -8.64 7.59 -4.19
C SER A 84 -8.70 8.00 -5.66
N GLU A 85 -9.28 7.14 -6.50
CA GLU A 85 -9.49 7.40 -7.94
C GLU A 85 -10.30 8.68 -8.18
N ASP A 86 -11.28 8.96 -7.31
CA ASP A 86 -12.14 10.14 -7.42
C ASP A 86 -11.33 11.43 -7.36
N LEU A 87 -10.33 11.50 -6.47
CA LEU A 87 -9.46 12.67 -6.36
C LEU A 87 -8.57 12.83 -7.59
N ALA A 88 -8.07 11.72 -8.14
CA ALA A 88 -7.24 11.76 -9.35
C ALA A 88 -8.05 12.25 -10.56
N GLY A 89 -9.34 11.89 -10.65
CA GLY A 89 -10.27 12.43 -11.63
C GLY A 89 -10.48 13.93 -11.49
N ASP A 90 -10.74 14.40 -10.27
CA ASP A 90 -10.96 15.83 -9.97
C ASP A 90 -9.75 16.72 -10.28
N LEU A 91 -8.52 16.19 -10.13
CA LEU A 91 -7.29 16.91 -10.45
C LEU A 91 -6.90 16.89 -11.94
N ALA A 92 -7.39 15.89 -12.69
CA ALA A 92 -7.08 15.72 -14.11
C ALA A 92 -7.95 16.60 -15.03
N GLU A 93 -9.15 16.99 -14.57
CA GLU A 93 -10.05 17.89 -15.30
C GLU A 93 -10.16 19.25 -14.59
N PRO A 94 -9.25 20.20 -14.84
CA PRO A 94 -9.47 21.57 -14.40
C PRO A 94 -10.66 22.14 -15.20
N SER A 95 -11.78 22.37 -14.50
CA SER A 95 -12.95 23.08 -15.04
C SER A 95 -12.63 24.53 -15.38
#